data_AF-A0A2V5T6P6-F1
#
_entry.id   AF-A0A2V5T6P6-F1
#
_cell.length_a   1.000
_cell.length_b   1.000
_cell.length_c   1.000
_cell.angle_alpha   90.00
_cell.angle_beta   90.00
_cell.angle_gamma   90.00
#
_symmetry.space_group_name_H-M   'P 1'
#
loop_
_entity.id
_entity.type
_entity.pdbx_description
1 polymer ?
#
loop_
_entity_poly.entity_id
_entity_poly.type
_entity_poly.pdbx_seq_one_letter_code
_entity_poly.pdbx_strand_id
1 'polypeptide(L)' 'MKTVQLPDGERVPALGQGTWRMGEKKKAHADEVAALRLGIDLG' A
#
# COMPACT_ATOMS: atom_id res chain seq x y z
N MET A 1 14.40 -7.77 -0.16
CA MET A 1 13.27 -7.06 -0.80
C MET A 1 13.77 -6.38 -2.07
N LYS A 2 13.04 -6.45 -3.17
CA LYS A 2 13.41 -5.76 -4.42
C LYS A 2 12.99 -4.28 -4.31
N THR A 3 13.85 -3.35 -4.71
CA THR A 3 13.59 -1.91 -4.66
C THR A 3 13.68 -1.25 -6.03
N VAL A 4 13.05 -0.09 -6.20
CA VAL A 4 13.18 0.80 -7.37
C VAL A 4 13.69 2.17 -6.90
N GLN A 5 14.45 2.86 -7.76
CA GLN A 5 14.90 4.22 -7.50
C GLN A 5 13.99 5.21 -8.21
N LEU A 6 13.47 6.18 -7.46
CA LEU A 6 12.68 7.29 -7.98
C LEU A 6 13.60 8.40 -8.55
N PRO A 7 13.07 9.32 -9.38
CA PRO A 7 13.88 10.37 -10.01
C PRO A 7 14.60 11.32 -9.04
N ASP A 8 14.10 11.47 -7.82
CA ASP A 8 14.72 12.22 -6.72
C ASP A 8 15.85 11.45 -6.00
N GLY A 9 16.09 10.20 -6.39
CA GLY A 9 17.10 9.32 -5.83
C GLY A 9 16.59 8.42 -4.71
N GLU A 10 15.36 8.58 -4.24
CA GLU A 10 14.77 7.75 -3.18
C GLU A 10 14.64 6.29 -3.63
N ARG A 11 14.94 5.34 -2.73
CA ARG A 11 14.75 3.90 -2.98
C ARG A 11 13.54 3.41 -2.21
N VAL A 12 12.53 2.94 -2.93
CA VAL A 12 11.29 2.39 -2.37
C VAL A 12 11.13 0.91 -2.72
N PRO A 13 10.36 0.12 -1.95
CA PRO A 13 9.99 -1.24 -2.33
C PRO A 13 9.37 -1.29 -3.73
N ALA A 14 9.73 -2.31 -4.51
CA ALA A 14 9.19 -2.51 -5.86
C ALA A 14 7.73 -2.98 -5.87
N LEU A 15 7.17 -3.32 -4.69
CA LEU A 15 5.78 -3.68 -4.49
C LEU A 15 5.13 -2.59 -3.61
N GLY A 16 4.03 -2.02 -4.08
CA GLY A 16 3.23 -1.04 -3.34
C GLY A 16 1.79 -1.52 -3.12
N GLN A 17 0.97 -0.68 -2.50
CA GLN A 17 -0.44 -0.95 -2.23
C GLN A 17 -1.36 0.03 -2.98
N GLY A 18 -2.12 -0.49 -3.94
CA GLY A 18 -3.13 0.29 -4.65
C GLY A 18 -4.45 0.38 -3.87
N THR A 19 -5.16 1.49 -4.03
CA THR A 19 -6.41 1.78 -3.31
C THR A 19 -7.64 1.89 -4.22
N TRP A 20 -7.51 1.58 -5.51
CA TRP A 20 -8.63 1.65 -6.44
C TRP A 20 -9.79 0.74 -5.98
N ARG A 21 -11.01 1.30 -5.94
CA ARG A 21 -12.25 0.71 -5.39
C ARG A 21 -12.35 0.58 -3.87
N MET A 22 -11.32 0.95 -3.10
CA MET A 22 -11.47 1.08 -1.65
C MET A 22 -12.35 2.30 -1.32
N GLY A 23 -13.11 2.24 -0.23
CA GLY A 23 -14.00 3.32 0.21
C GLY A 23 -15.37 3.36 -0.47
N GLU A 24 -15.62 2.53 -1.48
CA GLU A 24 -16.94 2.46 -2.15
C GLU A 24 -18.02 1.81 -1.25
N LYS A 25 -17.62 0.97 -0.29
CA LYS A 25 -18.52 0.22 0.59
C LYS A 25 -18.20 0.51 2.05
N LYS A 26 -19.09 1.24 2.74
CA LYS A 26 -18.93 1.59 4.16
C LYS A 26 -18.62 0.38 5.06
N LYS A 27 -19.24 -0.79 4.77
CA LYS A 27 -19.02 -2.02 5.52
C LYS A 27 -17.63 -2.65 5.35
N ALA A 28 -16.90 -2.28 4.29
CA ALA A 28 -15.56 -2.79 3.99
C ALA A 28 -14.44 -1.92 4.57
N HIS A 29 -14.76 -0.74 5.11
CA HIS A 29 -13.78 0.24 5.58
C HIS A 29 -12.77 -0.34 6.59
N ALA A 30 -13.24 -1.14 7.56
CA ALA A 30 -12.36 -1.75 8.56
C ALA A 30 -11.34 -2.71 7.93
N ASP A 31 -11.78 -3.51 6.96
CA ASP A 31 -10.94 -4.48 6.27
C ASP A 31 -9.94 -3.77 5.33
N GLU A 32 -10.36 -2.72 4.64
CA GLU A 32 -9.50 -1.91 3.76
C GLU A 32 -8.37 -1.24 4.56
N VAL A 33 -8.70 -0.68 5.74
CA VAL A 33 -7.70 -0.11 6.65
C VAL A 33 -6.75 -1.19 7.18
N ALA A 34 -7.27 -2.36 7.55
CA ALA A 34 -6.44 -3.47 8.01
C ALA A 34 -5.48 -3.96 6.91
N ALA A 35 -5.93 -4.02 5.65
CA ALA A 35 -5.10 -4.42 4.52
C ALA A 35 -3.94 -3.45 4.26
N LEU A 36 -4.20 -2.13 4.32
CA LEU A 36 -3.14 -1.12 4.18
C LEU A 36 -2.13 -1.19 5.33
N ARG A 37 -2.61 -1.27 6.58
CA ARG A 37 -1.73 -1.42 7.75
C ARG A 37 -0.85 -2.65 7.65
N LEU A 38 -1.44 -3.79 7.29
CA LEU A 38 -0.70 -5.04 7.15
C LEU A 38 0.42 -4.95 6.11
N GLY A 39 0.18 -4.33 4.95
CA GLY A 39 1.25 -4.18 3.96
C GLY A 39 2.37 -3.27 4.44
N ILE A 40 2.06 -2.18 5.13
CA ILE A 40 3.08 -1.31 5.76
C ILE A 40 3.88 -2.09 6.81
N ASP A 41 3.22 -2.91 7.63
CA ASP A 41 3.88 -3.73 8.65
C ASP A 41 4.78 -4.83 8.02
N LEU A 42 4.50 -5.25 6.78
CA LEU A 42 5.28 -6.23 6.01
C LEU A 42 6.41 -5.60 5.17
N GLY A 43 6.39 -4.28 4.96
CA GLY A 43 7.44 -3.48 4.32
C GLY A 43 7.27 -3.23 2.83
#